data_AF-A0A2H1IS40-F1
#
_entry.id   AF-A0A2H1IS40-F1
#
_cell.length_a   1.000
_cell.length_b   1.000
_cell.length_c   1.000
_cell.angle_alpha   90.00
_cell.angle_beta   90.00
_cell.angle_gamma   90.00
#
_symmetry.space_group_name_H-M   'P 1'
#
loop_
_entity.id
_entity.type
_entity.pdbx_description
1 polymer ?
#
loop_
_entity_poly.entity_id
_entity_poly.type
_entity_poly.pdbx_seq_one_letter_code
_entity_poly.pdbx_strand_id
1 'polypeptide(L)'
;MGRHTGKNQHLSQRSLSFRDIDSACRSPIEENSANHNDVICERDEVGTTTIGDVTLLSDRDIRAELDSGRIALDPYDPSLIQPASVDVCLDRCFRLFDNHKYAVIDPSLEQPELTRFVEAAPGEPFVLHPGEFVLASTHELVTLPVDVAARLEGKSSLGRLGLLTHSTAGFIDPGFSGHVTLELSNVATLPITLWPGMKIGQLCFFRLSSEAENPYGSQATGNRYQGQRGPTASRSHLNFYRRDM
;
A
#
# COMPACT_ATOMS: atom_id res chain seq x y z
N MET A 1 10.77 7.59 -64.16
CA MET A 1 11.75 6.60 -64.66
C MET A 1 12.50 6.06 -63.45
N GLY A 2 12.58 4.80 -63.06
CA GLY A 2 12.10 3.50 -63.52
C GLY A 2 12.23 2.51 -62.34
N ARG A 3 11.51 1.37 -62.41
CA ARG A 3 11.28 0.36 -61.35
C ARG A 3 12.47 -0.60 -61.12
N HIS A 4 12.56 -1.19 -59.92
CA HIS A 4 13.06 -2.55 -59.59
C HIS A 4 12.47 -2.91 -58.19
N THR A 5 11.47 -3.77 -57.95
CA THR A 5 11.24 -5.24 -58.08
C THR A 5 11.95 -6.17 -57.07
N GLY A 6 11.11 -6.83 -56.24
CA GLY A 6 11.27 -8.17 -55.63
C GLY A 6 11.81 -8.22 -54.19
N LYS A 7 11.38 -9.09 -53.26
CA LYS A 7 10.35 -10.14 -53.17
C LYS A 7 10.14 -10.49 -51.67
N ASN A 8 8.93 -10.91 -51.32
CA ASN A 8 8.50 -11.47 -50.03
C ASN A 8 9.24 -12.77 -49.62
N GLN A 9 9.42 -12.98 -48.32
CA GLN A 9 9.33 -14.32 -47.69
C GLN A 9 8.56 -14.27 -46.38
N HIS A 10 7.52 -15.11 -46.31
CA HIS A 10 6.68 -15.43 -45.17
C HIS A 10 7.46 -16.24 -44.12
N LEU A 11 7.29 -15.90 -42.84
CA LEU A 11 7.53 -16.83 -41.73
C LEU A 11 6.22 -16.96 -40.93
N SER A 12 5.63 -18.15 -41.00
CA SER A 12 4.48 -18.57 -40.20
C SER A 12 5.02 -19.20 -38.92
N GLN A 13 4.58 -18.73 -37.75
CA GLN A 13 4.67 -19.48 -36.52
C GLN A 13 3.27 -19.73 -35.96
N ARG A 14 2.98 -21.02 -35.79
CA ARG A 14 1.69 -21.60 -35.43
C ARG A 14 1.43 -21.42 -33.93
N SER A 15 0.18 -21.10 -33.63
CA SER A 15 -0.45 -21.14 -32.31
C SER A 15 -0.45 -22.56 -31.73
N LEU A 16 0.00 -22.73 -30.49
CA LEU A 16 -0.19 -23.94 -29.69
C LEU A 16 -1.53 -23.85 -28.94
N SER A 17 -2.40 -24.83 -29.15
CA SER A 17 -3.70 -24.96 -28.49
C SER A 17 -3.60 -25.78 -27.20
N PHE A 18 -4.31 -25.33 -26.17
CA PHE A 18 -4.62 -26.06 -24.94
C PHE A 18 -5.43 -27.34 -25.25
N ARG A 19 -4.76 -28.49 -25.25
CA ARG A 19 -5.28 -29.85 -25.10
C ARG A 19 -4.04 -30.74 -25.18
N ASP A 20 -3.64 -31.34 -24.06
CA ASP A 20 -2.80 -32.56 -23.97
C ASP A 20 -2.14 -32.67 -22.58
N ILE A 21 -2.91 -32.66 -21.47
CA ILE A 21 -2.45 -33.27 -20.20
C ILE A 21 -3.69 -33.78 -19.46
N ASP A 22 -4.14 -34.98 -19.80
CA ASP A 22 -4.99 -35.78 -18.91
C ASP A 22 -4.92 -37.25 -19.34
N SER A 23 -4.13 -38.06 -18.64
CA SER A 23 -4.22 -39.53 -18.62
C SER A 23 -3.04 -40.16 -17.87
N ALA A 24 -3.38 -41.12 -17.01
CA ALA A 24 -2.54 -42.07 -16.26
C ALA A 24 -2.03 -41.53 -14.91
N CYS A 25 -2.37 -42.09 -13.74
CA CYS A 25 -2.57 -43.50 -13.41
C CYS A 25 -3.65 -43.69 -12.32
N ARG A 26 -4.53 -44.68 -12.51
CA ARG A 26 -5.35 -45.29 -11.44
C ARG A 26 -4.96 -46.74 -11.22
N SER A 27 -5.10 -47.17 -9.96
CA SER A 27 -5.42 -48.51 -9.41
C SER A 27 -4.26 -49.48 -9.04
N PRO A 28 -4.47 -50.49 -8.15
CA PRO A 28 -5.51 -50.69 -7.11
C PRO A 28 -5.02 -51.20 -5.71
N ILE A 29 -5.91 -51.03 -4.72
CA ILE A 29 -6.30 -51.80 -3.51
C ILE A 29 -5.37 -52.92 -2.97
N GLU A 30 -5.11 -52.91 -1.64
CA GLU A 30 -5.13 -54.11 -0.77
C GLU A 30 -5.62 -53.75 0.66
N GLU A 31 -6.62 -54.49 1.15
CA GLU A 31 -7.11 -54.51 2.53
C GLU A 31 -6.24 -55.44 3.39
N ASN A 32 -5.99 -55.08 4.65
CA ASN A 32 -5.78 -56.11 5.68
C ASN A 32 -6.19 -55.64 7.08
N SER A 33 -6.90 -56.53 7.77
CA SER A 33 -7.50 -56.40 9.10
C SER A 33 -6.53 -56.74 10.24
N ALA A 34 -6.62 -56.06 11.39
CA ALA A 34 -6.66 -56.67 12.75
C ALA A 34 -6.63 -55.63 13.90
N ASN A 35 -7.46 -55.91 14.92
CA ASN A 35 -7.61 -55.25 16.22
C ASN A 35 -6.32 -55.09 17.04
N HIS A 36 -6.16 -53.96 17.75
CA HIS A 36 -5.75 -53.99 19.17
C HIS A 36 -6.02 -52.68 19.93
N ASN A 37 -6.85 -52.82 20.98
CA ASN A 37 -6.91 -52.10 22.25
C ASN A 37 -6.96 -50.55 22.31
N ASP A 38 -8.11 -50.10 22.78
CA ASP A 38 -8.38 -48.80 23.39
C ASP A 38 -7.34 -48.45 24.47
N VAL A 39 -6.61 -47.37 24.21
CA VAL A 39 -5.98 -46.56 25.26
C VAL A 39 -6.74 -45.24 25.24
N ILE A 40 -7.62 -45.06 26.23
CA ILE A 40 -8.21 -43.76 26.53
C ILE A 40 -7.10 -42.90 27.11
N CYS A 41 -6.43 -42.13 26.26
CA CYS A 41 -5.67 -40.96 26.71
C CYS A 41 -6.70 -39.86 26.97
N GLU A 42 -6.87 -39.48 28.25
CA GLU A 42 -7.49 -38.21 28.61
C GLU A 42 -6.74 -37.11 27.86
N ARG A 43 -7.42 -36.48 26.90
CA ARG A 43 -6.91 -35.30 26.22
C ARG A 43 -7.11 -34.14 27.19
N ASP A 44 -6.03 -33.73 27.83
CA ASP A 44 -5.95 -32.37 28.37
C ASP A 44 -6.34 -31.41 27.24
N GLU A 45 -7.38 -30.61 27.47
CA GLU A 45 -7.79 -29.53 26.56
C GLU A 45 -6.68 -28.48 26.51
N VAL A 46 -5.68 -28.71 25.67
CA VAL A 46 -4.80 -27.65 25.21
C VAL A 46 -5.65 -26.79 24.30
N GLY A 47 -6.14 -25.68 24.86
CA GLY A 47 -6.79 -24.60 24.13
C GLY A 47 -5.96 -24.29 22.89
N THR A 48 -6.50 -24.65 21.73
CA THR A 48 -5.91 -24.30 20.45
C THR A 48 -6.13 -22.80 20.30
N THR A 49 -5.18 -22.00 20.75
CA THR A 49 -5.05 -20.62 20.26
C THR A 49 -4.83 -20.75 18.77
N THR A 50 -5.90 -20.62 17.98
CA THR A 50 -5.81 -20.46 16.54
C THR A 50 -4.82 -19.33 16.32
N ILE A 51 -3.63 -19.64 15.81
CA ILE A 51 -2.72 -18.61 15.30
C ILE A 51 -3.56 -17.91 14.24
N GLY A 52 -3.96 -16.68 14.50
CA GLY A 52 -4.71 -15.90 13.52
C GLY A 52 -3.83 -15.78 12.30
N ASP A 53 -4.22 -16.42 11.19
CA ASP A 53 -3.49 -16.33 9.95
C ASP A 53 -3.32 -14.84 9.61
N VAL A 54 -2.07 -14.38 9.48
CA VAL A 54 -1.75 -13.02 9.02
C VAL A 54 -2.34 -12.89 7.62
N THR A 55 -3.43 -12.14 7.50
CA THR A 55 -4.29 -12.16 6.32
C THR A 55 -4.62 -10.75 5.88
N LEU A 56 -4.60 -10.57 4.55
CA LEU A 56 -5.18 -9.41 3.88
C LEU A 56 -6.70 -9.47 4.07
N LEU A 57 -7.29 -8.39 4.59
CA LEU A 57 -8.73 -8.33 4.84
C LEU A 57 -9.52 -8.23 3.52
N SER A 58 -10.55 -9.06 3.42
CA SER A 58 -11.53 -9.00 2.31
C SER A 58 -12.43 -7.78 2.42
N ASP A 59 -13.11 -7.39 1.35
CA ASP A 59 -14.14 -6.34 1.35
C ASP A 59 -15.21 -6.51 2.46
N ARG A 60 -15.61 -7.76 2.73
CA ARG A 60 -16.54 -8.11 3.82
C ARG A 60 -15.95 -7.78 5.18
N ASP A 61 -14.69 -8.17 5.42
CA ASP A 61 -14.04 -7.96 6.71
C ASP A 61 -13.67 -6.50 6.92
N ILE A 62 -13.18 -5.83 5.87
CA ILE A 62 -12.95 -4.38 5.85
C ILE A 62 -14.22 -3.63 6.27
N ARG A 63 -15.37 -3.99 5.68
CA ARG A 63 -16.65 -3.38 6.05
C ARG A 63 -16.99 -3.63 7.52
N ALA A 64 -16.81 -4.85 8.03
CA ALA A 64 -17.06 -5.15 9.43
C ALA A 64 -16.15 -4.36 10.40
N GLU A 65 -14.88 -4.17 10.05
CA GLU A 65 -13.94 -3.37 10.84
C GLU A 65 -14.30 -1.86 10.84
N LEU A 66 -14.74 -1.33 9.71
CA LEU A 66 -15.20 0.05 9.57
C LEU A 66 -16.54 0.28 10.29
N ASP A 67 -17.51 -0.62 10.11
CA ASP A 67 -18.84 -0.53 10.73
C ASP A 67 -18.77 -0.67 12.26
N SER A 68 -17.82 -1.44 12.78
CA SER A 68 -17.55 -1.54 14.22
C SER A 68 -16.73 -0.37 14.79
N GLY A 69 -16.17 0.48 13.92
CA GLY A 69 -15.33 1.61 14.30
C GLY A 69 -13.92 1.25 14.78
N ARG A 70 -13.49 -0.01 14.60
CA ARG A 70 -12.12 -0.43 14.93
C ARG A 70 -11.10 0.19 14.00
N ILE A 71 -11.37 0.12 12.70
CA ILE A 71 -10.70 0.92 11.68
C ILE A 71 -11.59 2.13 11.41
N ALA A 72 -11.01 3.33 11.32
CA ALA A 72 -11.75 4.52 10.96
C ALA A 72 -11.09 5.26 9.79
N LEU A 73 -11.93 5.68 8.84
CA LEU A 73 -11.59 6.61 7.77
C LEU A 73 -12.51 7.82 7.93
N ASP A 74 -11.95 9.03 7.96
CA ASP A 74 -12.75 10.25 8.07
C ASP A 74 -12.34 11.27 6.99
N PRO A 75 -13.20 11.54 5.99
CA PRO A 75 -14.54 10.96 5.80
C PRO A 75 -14.53 9.50 5.32
N TYR A 76 -15.56 8.72 5.67
CA TYR A 76 -15.79 7.37 5.16
C TYR A 76 -16.91 7.36 4.12
N ASP A 77 -16.62 6.82 2.93
CA ASP A 77 -17.61 6.51 1.89
C ASP A 77 -17.61 5.00 1.60
N PRO A 78 -18.68 4.26 1.98
CA PRO A 78 -18.80 2.81 1.73
C PRO A 78 -18.68 2.41 0.26
N SER A 79 -18.96 3.32 -0.68
CA SER A 79 -18.86 3.07 -2.12
C SER A 79 -17.41 2.94 -2.61
N LEU A 80 -16.44 3.33 -1.78
CA LEU A 80 -15.01 3.24 -2.05
C LEU A 80 -14.40 1.88 -1.68
N ILE A 81 -15.15 1.00 -1.01
CA ILE A 81 -14.71 -0.37 -0.73
C ILE A 81 -14.51 -1.13 -2.04
N GLN A 82 -13.38 -1.82 -2.14
CA GLN A 82 -12.95 -2.68 -3.24
C GLN A 82 -12.74 -4.12 -2.69
N PRO A 83 -12.57 -5.15 -3.54
CA PRO A 83 -12.56 -6.56 -3.10
C PRO A 83 -11.60 -6.91 -1.95
N ALA A 84 -10.49 -6.18 -1.79
CA ALA A 84 -9.52 -6.35 -0.70
C ALA A 84 -8.83 -5.04 -0.30
N SER A 85 -9.50 -3.91 -0.54
CA SER A 85 -8.95 -2.58 -0.26
C SER A 85 -10.06 -1.52 -0.13
N VAL A 86 -9.69 -0.30 0.27
CA VAL A 86 -10.57 0.87 0.20
C VAL A 86 -9.86 1.96 -0.58
N ASP A 87 -10.49 2.48 -1.63
CA ASP A 87 -9.95 3.63 -2.36
C ASP A 87 -9.83 4.85 -1.42
N VAL A 88 -8.73 5.59 -1.53
CA VAL A 88 -8.52 6.86 -0.82
C VAL A 88 -8.36 8.02 -1.80
N CYS A 89 -8.77 9.20 -1.37
CA CYS A 89 -8.80 10.41 -2.19
C CYS A 89 -7.59 11.32 -1.91
N LEU A 90 -7.25 12.14 -2.89
CA LEU A 90 -6.20 13.15 -2.78
C LEU A 90 -6.72 14.37 -2.01
N ASP A 91 -5.99 14.83 -0.99
CA ASP A 91 -6.25 16.12 -0.36
C ASP A 91 -5.75 17.29 -1.22
N ARG A 92 -6.16 18.52 -0.89
CA ARG A 92 -5.69 19.75 -1.55
C ARG A 92 -4.31 20.21 -1.11
N CYS A 93 -3.69 19.51 -0.16
CA CYS A 93 -2.45 19.91 0.51
C CYS A 93 -1.22 19.23 -0.10
N PHE A 94 -0.22 20.02 -0.49
CA PHE A 94 1.01 19.56 -1.12
C PHE A 94 2.26 20.17 -0.45
N ARG A 95 3.40 19.51 -0.61
CA ARG A 95 4.72 20.09 -0.36
C ARG A 95 5.63 19.92 -1.57
N LEU A 96 6.22 21.04 -1.97
CA LEU A 96 7.12 21.15 -3.10
C LEU A 96 8.54 21.32 -2.59
N PHE A 97 9.50 20.72 -3.29
CA PHE A 97 10.91 20.80 -2.96
C PHE A 97 11.54 22.07 -3.52
N ASP A 98 12.03 22.95 -2.65
CA ASP A 98 12.78 24.15 -3.03
C ASP A 98 14.27 23.80 -3.13
N ASN A 99 14.62 22.96 -4.11
CA ASN A 99 15.96 22.36 -4.29
C ASN A 99 17.13 23.36 -4.39
N HIS A 100 16.85 24.66 -4.58
CA HIS A 100 17.85 25.72 -4.64
C HIS A 100 18.26 26.27 -3.26
N LYS A 101 17.54 25.91 -2.18
CA LYS A 101 17.79 26.40 -0.82
C LYS A 101 18.96 25.70 -0.12
N TYR A 102 19.26 24.47 -0.51
CA TYR A 102 20.35 23.67 0.04
C TYR A 102 21.14 23.00 -1.08
N ALA A 103 22.45 22.85 -0.90
CA ALA A 103 23.29 22.14 -1.86
C ALA A 103 23.08 20.62 -1.83
N VAL A 104 22.70 20.08 -0.67
CA VAL A 104 22.48 18.65 -0.42
C VAL A 104 21.33 18.45 0.55
N ILE A 105 20.71 17.27 0.49
CA ILE A 105 19.79 16.77 1.52
C ILE A 105 20.61 15.87 2.45
N ASP A 106 20.74 16.26 3.72
CA ASP A 106 21.39 15.46 4.76
C ASP A 106 20.31 14.99 5.75
N PRO A 107 19.95 13.70 5.76
CA PRO A 107 18.89 13.17 6.62
C PRO A 107 19.17 13.32 8.13
N SER A 108 20.41 13.59 8.52
CA SER A 108 20.82 13.81 9.91
C SER A 108 20.58 15.23 10.41
N LEU A 109 20.36 16.19 9.49
CA LEU A 109 20.18 17.59 9.79
C LEU A 109 18.74 18.02 9.60
N GLU A 110 18.30 18.99 10.41
CA GLU A 110 17.03 19.66 10.16
C GLU A 110 17.20 20.66 9.01
N GLN A 111 16.34 20.56 7.99
CA GLN A 111 16.34 21.43 6.81
C GLN A 111 14.93 21.99 6.56
N PRO A 112 14.47 22.94 7.39
CA PRO A 112 13.05 23.34 7.42
C PRO A 112 12.59 24.03 6.14
N GLU A 113 13.50 24.64 5.37
CA GLU A 113 13.19 25.28 4.08
C GLU A 113 13.27 24.33 2.89
N LEU A 114 13.56 23.04 3.09
CA LEU A 114 13.73 22.09 1.98
C LEU A 114 12.42 21.93 1.19
N THR A 115 11.29 22.02 1.90
CA THR A 115 9.98 21.98 1.29
C THR A 115 9.12 23.12 1.76
N ARG A 116 8.29 23.64 0.87
CA ARG A 116 7.23 24.61 1.21
C ARG A 116 5.86 23.99 1.00
N PHE A 117 4.93 24.38 1.87
CA PHE A 117 3.55 23.96 1.79
C PHE A 117 2.77 24.77 0.75
N VAL A 118 1.87 24.10 0.03
CA VAL A 118 0.98 24.69 -0.98
C VAL A 118 -0.39 24.04 -0.87
N GLU A 119 -1.43 24.84 -1.03
CA GLU A 119 -2.79 24.33 -1.23
C GLU A 119 -3.23 24.61 -2.68
N ALA A 120 -3.80 23.61 -3.33
CA ALA A 120 -4.53 23.84 -4.57
C ALA A 120 -5.79 24.68 -4.28
N ALA A 121 -6.08 25.66 -5.14
CA ALA A 121 -7.27 26.48 -4.99
C ALA A 121 -8.54 25.61 -5.17
N PRO A 122 -9.67 25.95 -4.52
CA PRO A 122 -10.91 25.21 -4.67
C PRO A 122 -11.33 25.09 -6.13
N GLY A 123 -11.55 23.86 -6.60
CA GLY A 123 -11.96 23.59 -7.99
C GLY A 123 -10.83 23.70 -9.02
N GLU A 124 -9.57 23.82 -8.59
CA GLU A 124 -8.40 23.83 -9.48
C GLU A 124 -7.52 22.59 -9.25
N PRO A 125 -6.87 22.05 -10.29
CA PRO A 125 -5.93 20.95 -10.14
C PRO A 125 -4.55 21.46 -9.70
N PHE A 126 -3.81 20.58 -9.02
CA PHE A 126 -2.37 20.68 -8.92
C PHE A 126 -1.72 20.10 -10.19
N VAL A 127 -0.80 20.81 -10.82
CA VAL A 127 -0.08 20.32 -12.00
C VAL A 127 1.25 19.72 -11.55
N LEU A 128 1.41 18.41 -11.72
CA LEU A 128 2.67 17.71 -11.46
C LEU A 128 3.46 17.56 -12.77
N HIS A 129 4.58 18.26 -12.91
CA HIS A 129 5.35 18.26 -14.14
C HIS A 129 6.21 16.98 -14.30
N PRO A 130 6.58 16.61 -15.54
CA PRO A 130 7.49 15.50 -15.80
C PRO A 130 8.77 15.57 -14.96
N GLY A 131 9.12 14.47 -14.29
CA GLY A 131 10.32 14.36 -13.46
C GLY A 131 10.21 15.00 -12.08
N GLU A 132 9.08 15.61 -11.72
CA GLU A 132 8.89 16.18 -10.38
C GLU A 132 8.49 15.12 -9.35
N PHE A 133 8.90 15.39 -8.11
CA PHE A 133 8.52 14.68 -6.90
C PHE A 133 7.88 15.66 -5.92
N VAL A 134 6.71 15.32 -5.40
CA VAL A 134 5.99 16.12 -4.39
C VAL A 134 5.47 15.24 -3.27
N LEU A 135 5.32 15.82 -2.08
CA LEU A 135 4.54 15.18 -1.03
C LEU A 135 3.09 15.68 -1.14
N ALA A 136 2.14 14.76 -1.05
CA ALA A 136 0.72 15.08 -0.93
C ALA A 136 0.13 14.35 0.28
N SER A 137 -1.19 14.45 0.47
CA SER A 137 -1.88 13.80 1.59
C SER A 137 -3.11 13.06 1.10
N THR A 138 -3.49 11.98 1.79
CA THR A 138 -4.85 11.48 1.70
C THR A 138 -5.82 12.53 2.23
N HIS A 139 -6.99 12.60 1.62
CA HIS A 139 -8.10 13.39 2.12
C HIS A 139 -8.64 12.78 3.42
N GLU A 140 -8.71 11.45 3.47
CA GLU A 140 -9.16 10.70 4.62
C GLU A 140 -8.09 10.70 5.73
N LEU A 141 -8.54 10.95 6.96
CA LEU A 141 -7.80 10.63 8.17
C LEU A 141 -7.99 9.14 8.47
N VAL A 142 -6.89 8.41 8.58
CA VAL A 142 -6.87 6.97 8.84
C VAL A 142 -6.56 6.75 10.32
N THR A 143 -7.35 5.92 11.00
CA THR A 143 -7.06 5.43 12.35
C THR A 143 -7.11 3.90 12.37
N LEU A 144 -6.03 3.28 12.85
CA LEU A 144 -5.89 1.82 12.94
C LEU A 144 -5.88 1.36 14.40
N PRO A 145 -6.46 0.19 14.72
CA PRO A 145 -6.27 -0.46 16.01
C PRO A 145 -4.85 -1.04 16.12
N VAL A 146 -4.49 -1.55 17.31
CA VAL A 146 -3.12 -2.01 17.61
C VAL A 146 -2.77 -3.39 17.04
N ASP A 147 -3.73 -4.09 16.45
CA ASP A 147 -3.61 -5.42 15.83
C ASP A 147 -3.84 -5.41 14.30
N VAL A 148 -3.92 -4.22 13.69
CA VAL A 148 -4.06 -4.08 12.23
C VAL A 148 -3.01 -3.12 11.71
N ALA A 149 -2.27 -3.56 10.70
CA ALA A 149 -1.46 -2.67 9.86
C ALA A 149 -2.19 -2.41 8.54
N ALA A 150 -1.86 -1.32 7.86
CA ALA A 150 -2.34 -1.08 6.51
C ALA A 150 -1.18 -0.84 5.54
N ARG A 151 -1.41 -1.00 4.25
CA ARG A 151 -0.50 -0.60 3.19
C ARG A 151 -1.23 0.31 2.23
N LEU A 152 -0.61 1.45 1.94
CA LEU A 152 -1.07 2.35 0.90
C LEU A 152 -0.50 1.91 -0.44
N GLU A 153 -1.37 1.70 -1.42
CA GLU A 153 -1.02 1.32 -2.77
C GLU A 153 -1.47 2.37 -3.78
N GLY A 154 -0.72 2.48 -4.88
CA GLY A 154 -1.17 3.20 -6.06
C GLY A 154 -2.34 2.50 -6.77
N LYS A 155 -3.00 3.21 -7.68
CA LYS A 155 -4.01 2.64 -8.57
C LYS A 155 -3.39 2.26 -9.91
N SER A 156 -3.72 1.08 -10.42
CA SER A 156 -3.21 0.62 -11.73
C SER A 156 -3.55 1.59 -12.86
N SER A 157 -4.73 2.22 -12.82
CA SER A 157 -5.14 3.23 -13.80
C SER A 157 -4.20 4.44 -13.84
N LEU A 158 -3.72 4.89 -12.68
CA LEU A 158 -2.81 6.03 -12.56
C LEU A 158 -1.37 5.65 -12.91
N GLY A 159 -0.93 4.47 -12.49
CA GLY A 159 0.38 3.93 -12.89
C GLY A 159 0.54 3.82 -14.40
N ARG A 160 -0.53 3.48 -15.13
CA ARG A 160 -0.54 3.44 -16.61
C ARG A 160 -0.42 4.82 -17.27
N LEU A 161 -0.65 5.90 -16.52
CA LEU A 161 -0.43 7.28 -16.97
C LEU A 161 0.95 7.81 -16.58
N GLY A 162 1.80 6.99 -15.94
CA GLY A 162 3.10 7.42 -15.43
C GLY A 162 3.04 8.20 -14.12
N LEU A 163 1.91 8.15 -13.39
CA LEU A 163 1.85 8.64 -12.02
C LEU A 163 2.24 7.51 -11.06
N LEU A 164 3.33 7.69 -10.34
CA LEU A 164 3.75 6.79 -9.27
C LEU A 164 3.27 7.35 -7.94
N THR A 165 2.44 6.56 -7.24
CA THR A 165 2.10 6.78 -5.84
C THR A 165 2.98 5.86 -5.03
N HIS A 166 4.02 6.42 -4.41
CA HIS A 166 4.95 5.67 -3.60
C HIS A 166 4.61 5.80 -2.12
N SER A 167 4.85 4.73 -1.37
CA SER A 167 4.89 4.71 0.10
C SER A 167 6.18 3.99 0.46
N THR A 168 7.31 4.71 0.52
CA THR A 168 8.62 4.10 0.84
C THR A 168 8.59 3.45 2.23
N ALA A 169 7.81 4.02 3.15
CA ALA A 169 7.36 3.33 4.35
C ALA A 169 6.27 2.33 3.94
N GLY A 170 6.63 1.05 3.87
CA GLY A 170 5.77 -0.01 3.32
C GLY A 170 4.50 -0.29 4.12
N PHE A 171 4.40 0.15 5.38
CA PHE A 171 3.22 -0.03 6.23
C PHE A 171 2.82 1.28 6.90
N ILE A 172 1.51 1.43 7.09
CA ILE A 172 0.89 2.30 8.09
C ILE A 172 0.77 1.46 9.36
N ASP A 173 1.49 1.87 10.41
CA ASP A 173 1.68 1.08 11.61
C ASP A 173 0.39 0.92 12.44
N PRO A 174 0.24 -0.21 13.18
CA PRO A 174 -0.85 -0.37 14.14
C PRO A 174 -0.87 0.74 15.20
N GLY A 175 -2.05 1.27 15.51
CA GLY A 175 -2.24 2.43 16.39
C GLY A 175 -2.02 3.80 15.73
N PHE A 176 -1.61 3.85 14.46
CA PHE A 176 -1.50 5.11 13.73
C PHE A 176 -2.85 5.83 13.64
N SER A 177 -2.84 7.14 13.83
CA SER A 177 -3.97 8.03 13.56
C SER A 177 -3.50 9.31 12.88
N GLY A 178 -3.97 9.60 11.67
CA GLY A 178 -3.61 10.80 10.92
C GLY A 178 -3.91 10.69 9.43
N HIS A 179 -3.67 11.75 8.66
CA HIS A 179 -3.66 11.61 7.20
C HIS A 179 -2.39 10.87 6.76
N VAL A 180 -2.43 10.17 5.65
CA VAL A 180 -1.27 9.46 5.11
C VAL A 180 -0.56 10.38 4.11
N THR A 181 0.73 10.63 4.34
CA THR A 181 1.57 11.36 3.37
C THR A 181 1.80 10.48 2.15
N LEU A 182 1.53 11.03 0.96
CA LEU A 182 1.74 10.40 -0.33
C LEU A 182 3.03 10.92 -0.95
N GLU A 183 3.84 10.03 -1.52
CA GLU A 183 5.04 10.40 -2.28
C GLU A 183 4.71 10.28 -3.78
N LEU A 184 4.44 11.39 -4.45
CA LEU A 184 3.95 11.39 -5.83
C LEU A 184 5.07 11.79 -6.81
N SER A 185 5.27 10.95 -7.83
CA SER A 185 6.20 11.22 -8.93
C SER A 185 5.53 11.13 -10.29
N ASN A 186 5.81 12.06 -11.18
CA ASN A 186 5.43 11.96 -12.59
C ASN A 186 6.61 11.46 -13.42
N VAL A 187 6.53 10.21 -13.88
CA VAL A 187 7.52 9.59 -14.78
C VAL A 187 7.08 9.58 -16.25
N ALA A 188 5.95 10.21 -16.57
CA ALA A 188 5.52 10.45 -17.94
C ALA A 188 6.28 11.64 -18.56
N THR A 189 6.04 11.87 -19.85
CA THR A 189 6.62 13.00 -20.61
C THR A 189 5.70 14.23 -20.69
N LEU A 190 4.50 14.15 -20.11
CA LEU A 190 3.53 15.25 -20.08
C LEU A 190 3.14 15.58 -18.63
N PRO A 191 2.79 16.85 -18.31
CA PRO A 191 2.24 17.21 -17.02
C PRO A 191 0.95 16.44 -16.71
N ILE A 192 0.76 16.05 -15.45
CA ILE A 192 -0.45 15.38 -14.98
C ILE A 192 -1.21 16.35 -14.07
N THR A 193 -2.50 16.53 -14.35
CA THR A 193 -3.40 17.29 -13.46
C THR A 193 -3.92 16.38 -12.35
N LEU A 194 -3.60 16.75 -11.12
CA LEU A 194 -4.04 16.07 -9.90
C LEU A 194 -5.15 16.88 -9.27
N TRP A 195 -6.36 16.32 -9.24
CA TRP A 195 -7.54 17.00 -8.74
C TRP A 195 -7.76 16.63 -7.27
N PRO A 196 -7.79 17.58 -6.33
CA PRO A 196 -8.23 17.30 -4.97
C PRO A 196 -9.61 16.62 -4.97
N GLY A 197 -9.75 15.55 -4.20
CA GLY A 197 -10.92 14.66 -4.18
C GLY A 197 -10.89 13.51 -5.19
N MET A 198 -9.91 13.45 -6.10
CA MET A 198 -9.77 12.28 -6.97
C MET A 198 -9.25 11.06 -6.19
N LYS A 199 -9.70 9.86 -6.58
CA LYS A 199 -9.12 8.59 -6.09
C LYS A 199 -7.64 8.53 -6.49
N ILE A 200 -6.75 8.50 -5.51
CA ILE A 200 -5.30 8.57 -5.72
C ILE A 200 -4.58 7.27 -5.39
N GLY A 201 -5.14 6.51 -4.45
CA GLY A 201 -4.57 5.26 -3.98
C GLY A 201 -5.64 4.35 -3.39
N GLN A 202 -5.20 3.32 -2.69
CA GLN A 202 -6.06 2.39 -1.97
C GLN A 202 -5.34 1.86 -0.73
N LEU A 203 -6.09 1.62 0.34
CA LEU A 203 -5.60 1.02 1.58
C LEU A 203 -5.93 -0.47 1.60
N CYS A 204 -4.90 -1.30 1.80
CA CYS A 204 -5.03 -2.73 2.06
C CYS A 204 -4.75 -2.98 3.55
N PHE A 205 -5.61 -3.72 4.24
CA PHE A 205 -5.48 -3.94 5.68
C PHE A 205 -5.02 -5.36 5.97
N PHE A 206 -4.12 -5.52 6.95
CA PHE A 206 -3.54 -6.78 7.33
C PHE A 206 -3.74 -6.99 8.83
N ARG A 207 -4.32 -8.13 9.18
CA ARG A 207 -4.36 -8.54 10.58
C ARG A 207 -2.96 -8.98 11.02
N LEU A 208 -2.50 -8.46 12.14
CA LEU A 208 -1.26 -8.92 12.75
C LEU A 208 -1.44 -10.31 13.37
N SER A 209 -0.34 -11.04 13.54
CA SER A 209 -0.35 -12.33 14.24
C SER A 209 -0.73 -12.21 15.72
N SER A 210 -0.51 -11.03 16.31
CA SER A 210 -0.87 -10.62 17.67
C SER A 210 -0.91 -9.09 17.74
N GLU A 211 -1.51 -8.53 18.79
CA GLU A 211 -1.44 -7.09 19.08
C GLU A 211 0.02 -6.61 19.13
N ALA A 212 0.28 -5.41 18.61
CA ALA A 212 1.58 -4.77 18.75
C ALA A 212 1.81 -4.37 20.21
N GLU A 213 2.89 -4.87 20.82
CA GLU A 213 3.26 -4.52 22.20
C GLU A 213 3.56 -3.02 22.37
N ASN A 214 4.13 -2.41 21.33
CA ASN A 214 4.46 -0.99 21.29
C ASN A 214 3.84 -0.37 20.03
N PRO A 215 2.54 -0.04 20.05
CA PRO A 215 1.87 0.52 18.87
C PRO A 215 2.38 1.94 18.54
N TYR A 216 2.10 2.40 17.33
CA TYR A 216 2.39 3.77 16.93
C TYR A 216 1.66 4.77 17.83
N GLY A 217 2.31 5.88 18.16
CA GLY A 217 1.84 6.85 19.15
C GLY A 217 2.23 6.52 20.60
N SER A 218 2.72 5.32 20.90
CA SER A 218 3.28 5.00 22.23
C SER A 218 4.60 5.74 22.51
N GLN A 219 4.92 6.00 23.77
CA GLN A 219 6.17 6.69 24.13
C GLN A 219 7.43 5.88 23.77
N ALA A 220 7.32 4.56 23.66
CA ALA A 220 8.45 3.66 23.43
C ALA A 220 9.00 3.70 21.98
N THR A 221 8.16 4.06 20.99
CA THR A 221 8.51 3.88 19.56
C THR A 221 9.24 5.08 18.93
N GLY A 222 9.37 6.21 19.64
CA GLY A 222 9.99 7.43 19.09
C GLY A 222 9.30 7.90 17.80
N ASN A 223 8.01 7.59 17.65
CA ASN A 223 7.23 7.88 16.46
C ASN A 223 7.14 9.39 16.20
N ARG A 224 7.07 9.76 14.91
CA ARG A 224 7.30 11.13 14.47
C ARG A 224 6.07 11.80 13.89
N TYR A 225 5.02 11.06 13.55
CA TYR A 225 3.94 11.55 12.69
C TYR A 225 2.55 11.23 13.23
N GLN A 226 2.42 10.87 14.50
CA GLN A 226 1.11 10.61 15.11
C GLN A 226 0.29 11.90 15.12
N GLY A 227 -0.96 11.79 14.68
CA GLY A 227 -1.88 12.93 14.56
C GLY A 227 -1.59 13.87 13.39
N GLN A 228 -0.73 13.49 12.42
CA GLN A 228 -0.37 14.41 11.35
C GLN A 228 -1.58 14.87 10.52
N ARG A 229 -1.53 16.14 10.07
CA ARG A 229 -2.52 16.79 9.21
C ARG A 229 -1.82 17.31 7.96
N GLY A 230 -2.20 16.78 6.80
CA GLY A 230 -1.53 17.06 5.53
C GLY A 230 -0.16 16.37 5.40
N PRO A 231 0.60 16.70 4.33
CA PRO A 231 1.92 16.14 4.09
C PRO A 231 2.92 16.75 5.07
N THR A 232 3.23 16.06 6.18
CA THR A 232 4.23 16.56 7.14
C THR A 232 5.64 16.42 6.56
N ALA A 233 6.48 17.45 6.72
CA ALA A 233 7.87 17.39 6.27
C ALA A 233 8.66 16.30 7.05
N SER A 234 9.73 15.79 6.44
CA SER A 234 10.58 14.78 7.06
C SER A 234 11.12 15.24 8.41
N ARG A 235 11.07 14.33 9.39
CA ARG A 235 11.65 14.47 10.73
C ARG A 235 12.79 13.46 10.95
N SER A 236 13.45 13.03 9.87
CA SER A 236 14.51 12.00 9.92
C SER A 236 15.67 12.34 10.86
N HIS A 237 15.95 13.64 11.06
CA HIS A 237 16.97 14.15 11.98
C HIS A 237 16.67 13.80 13.44
N LEU A 238 15.39 13.63 13.82
CA LEU A 238 15.02 13.20 15.17
C LEU A 238 15.40 11.74 15.38
N ASN A 239 16.28 11.50 16.36
CA ASN A 239 16.86 10.18 16.65
C ASN A 239 17.57 9.58 15.42
N PHE A 240 18.26 10.42 14.63
CA PHE A 240 19.08 9.92 13.52
C PHE A 240 20.15 8.97 14.05
N TYR A 241 20.18 7.76 13.52
CA TYR A 241 21.15 6.74 13.90
C TYR A 241 22.18 6.55 12.77
N ARG A 242 23.46 6.62 13.14
CA ARG A 242 24.58 6.26 12.27
C ARG A 242 25.53 5.38 13.06
N ARG A 243 25.82 4.20 12.52
CA ARG A 243 26.84 3.30 13.06
C ARG A 243 28.22 3.75 12.56
N ASP A 244 29.18 3.86 13.46
CA ASP A 244 30.59 4.02 13.06
C ASP A 244 31.09 2.72 12.41
N MET A 245 31.75 2.85 11.26
CA MET A 245 32.24 1.73 10.43
C MET A 245 33.74 1.54 10.60
#